data_AF-A0A9Q3DYA5-F1
#
_entry.id   AF-A0A9Q3DYA5-F1
#
_cell.length_a   1.000
_cell.length_b   1.000
_cell.length_c   1.000
_cell.angle_alpha   90.00
_cell.angle_beta   90.00
_cell.angle_gamma   90.00
#
_symmetry.space_group_name_H-M   'P 1'
#
loop_
_entity.id
_entity.type
_entity.pdbx_description
1 polymer ?
#
loop_
_entity_poly.entity_id
_entity_poly.type
_entity_poly.pdbx_seq_one_letter_code
_entity_poly.pdbx_strand_id
1 'polypeptide(L)'
;MNNAFDYAKQKWDKSHKVPDFKVGDLVLVSTFNFNNIKGPKKLEDSYVGPFVIVALHGTNEVQVNPTPLTLPPVEQNEDKKIEKVIRERRLRGKNQREYVVRYRNPVHEDEWLAE
;
A
#
# COMPACT_ATOMS: atom_id res chain seq x y z
N MET A 1 14.68 -47.17 -28.17
CA MET A 1 14.32 -47.11 -26.73
C MET A 1 13.54 -45.83 -26.50
N ASN A 2 12.41 -45.88 -25.79
CA ASN A 2 11.57 -44.69 -25.60
C ASN A 2 12.02 -43.97 -24.33
N ASN A 3 12.72 -42.85 -24.50
CA ASN A 3 13.20 -42.06 -23.38
C ASN A 3 12.03 -41.37 -22.67
N ALA A 4 11.78 -41.71 -21.40
CA ALA A 4 10.69 -41.10 -20.64
C ALA A 4 10.87 -39.58 -20.47
N PHE A 5 12.13 -39.12 -20.40
CA PHE A 5 12.50 -37.71 -20.37
C PHE A 5 12.04 -36.94 -21.63
N ASP A 6 12.32 -37.49 -22.82
CA ASP A 6 11.98 -36.83 -24.09
C ASP A 6 10.46 -36.75 -24.29
N TYR A 7 9.72 -37.79 -23.87
CA TYR A 7 8.25 -37.75 -23.85
C TYR A 7 7.70 -36.70 -22.89
N ALA A 8 8.24 -36.60 -21.67
CA ALA A 8 7.84 -35.60 -20.69
C ALA A 8 8.12 -34.18 -21.21
N LYS A 9 9.30 -33.95 -21.79
CA LYS A 9 9.70 -32.67 -22.39
C LYS A 9 8.79 -32.28 -23.56
N GLN A 10 8.57 -33.17 -24.52
CA GLN A 10 7.68 -32.89 -25.67
C GLN A 10 6.24 -32.61 -25.24
N LYS A 11 5.72 -33.33 -24.24
CA LYS A 11 4.39 -33.06 -23.66
C LYS A 11 4.35 -31.67 -23.01
N TRP A 12 5.41 -31.30 -22.30
CA TRP A 12 5.49 -30.02 -21.59
C TRP A 12 5.63 -28.83 -22.55
N ASP A 13 6.59 -28.88 -23.48
CA ASP A 13 6.84 -27.85 -24.49
C ASP A 13 5.61 -27.57 -25.37
N LYS A 14 4.77 -28.59 -25.58
CA LYS A 14 3.50 -28.49 -26.33
C LYS A 14 2.38 -27.76 -25.56
N SER A 15 2.42 -27.73 -24.23
CA SER A 15 1.33 -27.19 -23.40
C SER A 15 1.65 -25.86 -22.71
N HIS A 16 2.93 -25.60 -22.42
CA HIS A 16 3.33 -24.30 -21.89
C HIS A 16 3.20 -23.20 -22.96
N LYS A 17 3.03 -21.98 -22.47
CA LYS A 17 3.26 -20.76 -23.23
C LYS A 17 4.14 -19.87 -22.35
N VAL A 18 5.18 -19.30 -22.94
CA VAL A 18 5.94 -18.25 -22.27
C VAL A 18 5.02 -17.04 -22.08
N PRO A 19 4.88 -16.49 -20.87
CA PRO A 19 4.13 -15.25 -20.66
C PRO A 19 4.92 -14.05 -21.21
N ASP A 20 4.25 -13.16 -21.94
CA ASP A 20 4.81 -11.85 -22.30
C ASP A 20 4.60 -10.90 -21.12
N PHE A 21 5.69 -10.55 -20.44
CA PHE A 21 5.73 -9.65 -19.29
C PHE A 21 6.67 -8.47 -19.60
N LYS A 22 6.28 -7.25 -19.23
CA LYS A 22 7.09 -6.04 -19.44
C LYS A 22 7.39 -5.34 -18.12
N VAL A 23 8.55 -4.71 -18.05
CA VAL A 23 8.93 -3.87 -16.90
C VAL A 23 7.95 -2.71 -16.81
N GLY A 24 7.37 -2.50 -15.62
CA GLY A 24 6.28 -1.56 -15.38
C GLY A 24 4.87 -2.15 -15.40
N ASP A 25 4.66 -3.38 -15.89
CA ASP A 25 3.35 -4.03 -15.84
C ASP A 25 2.90 -4.29 -14.39
N LEU A 26 1.58 -4.20 -14.15
CA LEU A 26 0.94 -4.55 -12.88
C LEU A 26 0.48 -6.01 -12.91
N VAL A 27 1.06 -6.85 -12.05
CA VAL A 27 0.80 -8.29 -11.99
C VAL A 27 0.32 -8.73 -10.61
N LEU A 28 -0.62 -9.68 -10.60
CA LEU A 28 -1.11 -10.36 -9.40
C LEU A 28 -0.24 -11.59 -9.11
N VAL A 29 0.25 -11.73 -7.88
CA VAL A 29 1.05 -12.90 -7.47
C VAL A 29 0.15 -13.93 -6.77
N SER A 30 0.16 -15.19 -7.24
CA SER A 30 -0.66 -16.25 -6.65
C SER A 30 -0.09 -16.76 -5.33
N THR A 31 -0.97 -16.92 -4.34
CA THR A 31 -0.66 -17.43 -3.00
C THR A 31 -0.60 -18.95 -2.92
N PHE A 32 -0.91 -19.69 -4.00
CA PHE A 32 -1.16 -21.14 -3.95
C PHE A 32 -0.02 -21.96 -3.31
N ASN A 33 1.24 -21.53 -3.54
CA ASN A 33 2.48 -22.14 -3.04
C ASN A 33 3.04 -21.48 -1.75
N PHE A 34 2.35 -20.51 -1.15
CA PHE A 34 2.87 -19.73 -0.02
C PHE A 34 2.59 -20.43 1.31
N ASN A 35 3.54 -21.25 1.77
CA ASN A 35 3.42 -22.00 3.04
C ASN A 35 3.47 -21.14 4.31
N ASN A 36 3.71 -19.83 4.19
CA ASN A 36 3.89 -18.90 5.31
C ASN A 36 2.68 -17.98 5.57
N ILE A 37 1.57 -18.15 4.84
CA ILE A 37 0.33 -17.41 5.13
C ILE A 37 -0.32 -18.01 6.38
N LYS A 38 -0.81 -17.15 7.27
CA LYS A 38 -1.42 -17.54 8.55
C LYS A 38 -2.94 -17.42 8.51
N GLY A 39 -3.61 -18.46 8.04
CA GLY A 39 -5.07 -18.52 8.02
C GLY A 39 -5.63 -19.90 7.67
N PRO A 40 -6.96 -20.03 7.61
CA PRO A 40 -7.62 -21.15 6.96
C PRO A 40 -7.64 -20.90 5.44
N LYS A 41 -6.95 -21.74 4.66
CA LYS A 41 -6.79 -21.68 3.19
C LYS A 41 -8.08 -21.54 2.34
N LYS A 42 -9.28 -21.55 2.95
CA LYS A 42 -10.58 -21.25 2.33
C LYS A 42 -11.00 -19.78 2.39
N LEU A 43 -10.36 -18.97 3.23
CA LEU A 43 -10.61 -17.53 3.42
C LEU A 43 -9.38 -16.68 3.05
N GLU A 44 -8.35 -17.29 2.47
CA GLU A 44 -7.17 -16.62 1.97
C GLU A 44 -7.36 -16.27 0.48
N ASP A 45 -7.03 -15.05 0.09
CA ASP A 45 -7.09 -14.65 -1.32
C ASP A 45 -6.13 -15.49 -2.16
N SER A 46 -6.61 -16.02 -3.29
CA SER A 46 -5.80 -16.85 -4.21
C SER A 46 -4.70 -16.06 -4.94
N TYR A 47 -4.76 -14.74 -4.87
CA TYR A 47 -3.85 -13.78 -5.47
C TYR A 47 -3.73 -12.55 -4.56
N VAL A 48 -2.53 -11.99 -4.45
CA VAL A 48 -2.27 -10.75 -3.70
C VAL A 48 -1.67 -9.72 -4.63
N GLY A 49 -2.11 -8.46 -4.46
CA GLY A 49 -1.44 -7.23 -4.85
C GLY A 49 -1.28 -6.96 -6.36
N PRO A 50 -1.70 -5.79 -6.89
CA PRO A 50 -1.17 -5.31 -8.17
C PRO A 50 0.28 -4.84 -7.96
N PHE A 51 1.24 -5.76 -8.13
CA PHE A 51 2.66 -5.46 -7.97
C PHE A 51 3.29 -5.01 -9.28
N VAL A 52 4.19 -4.03 -9.22
CA VAL A 52 4.93 -3.55 -10.39
C VAL A 52 6.12 -4.48 -10.68
N ILE A 53 6.27 -4.90 -11.94
CA ILE A 53 7.48 -5.58 -12.42
C ILE A 53 8.65 -4.59 -12.48
N VAL A 54 9.72 -4.87 -11.74
CA VAL A 54 10.95 -4.06 -11.69
C VAL A 54 11.97 -4.54 -12.71
N ALA A 55 12.14 -5.86 -12.84
CA ALA A 55 13.13 -6.47 -13.72
C ALA A 55 12.69 -7.86 -14.21
N LEU A 56 13.23 -8.26 -15.36
CA LEU A 56 13.11 -9.61 -15.92
C LEU A 56 14.50 -10.24 -15.85
N HIS A 57 14.66 -11.33 -15.08
CA HIS A 57 15.93 -12.03 -14.93
C HIS A 57 16.07 -13.21 -15.90
N GLY A 58 14.95 -13.75 -16.36
CA GLY A 58 14.91 -14.84 -17.34
C GLY A 58 13.51 -15.02 -17.92
N THR A 59 13.37 -15.94 -18.87
CA THR A 59 12.16 -16.14 -19.70
C THR A 59 10.85 -16.28 -18.91
N ASN A 60 10.91 -16.84 -17.70
CA ASN A 60 9.76 -16.98 -16.79
C ASN A 60 10.06 -16.39 -15.39
N GLU A 61 11.12 -15.58 -15.23
CA GLU A 61 11.59 -15.11 -13.93
C GLU A 61 11.53 -13.58 -13.84
N VAL A 62 10.75 -13.10 -12.88
CA VAL A 62 10.27 -11.72 -12.78
C VAL A 62 10.48 -11.21 -11.36
N GLN A 63 11.20 -10.10 -11.22
CA GLN A 63 11.34 -9.42 -9.95
C GLN A 63 10.23 -8.38 -9.80
N VAL A 64 9.36 -8.57 -8.81
CA VAL A 64 8.30 -7.63 -8.41
C VAL A 64 8.69 -6.86 -7.16
N ASN A 65 8.23 -5.61 -7.04
CA ASN A 65 8.39 -4.84 -5.79
C ASN A 65 7.15 -5.03 -4.88
N PRO A 66 7.31 -5.57 -3.66
CA PRO A 66 6.18 -5.79 -2.74
C PRO A 66 5.75 -4.54 -1.95
N THR A 67 6.45 -3.40 -2.02
CA THR A 67 5.95 -2.19 -1.36
C THR A 67 4.63 -1.78 -1.99
N PRO A 68 3.54 -1.57 -1.21
CA PRO A 68 2.32 -1.01 -1.77
C PRO A 68 2.64 0.34 -2.41
N LEU A 69 2.07 0.61 -3.59
CA LEU A 69 2.12 1.92 -4.22
C LEU A 69 1.65 2.94 -3.19
N THR A 70 2.60 3.66 -2.63
CA THR A 70 2.33 4.50 -1.47
C THR A 70 1.54 5.67 -2.01
N LEU A 71 0.23 5.70 -1.68
CA LEU A 71 -0.56 6.91 -1.87
C LEU A 71 0.30 8.05 -1.29
N PRO A 72 0.57 9.12 -2.06
CA PRO A 72 1.24 10.27 -1.48
C PRO A 72 0.43 10.64 -0.24
N PRO A 73 1.07 10.87 0.93
CA PRO A 73 0.33 11.21 2.12
C PRO A 73 -0.57 12.37 1.75
N VAL A 74 -1.89 12.12 1.76
CA VAL A 74 -2.85 13.15 1.36
C VAL A 74 -2.62 14.27 2.33
N GLU A 75 -2.05 15.38 1.86
CA GLU A 75 -1.77 16.50 2.72
C GLU A 75 -3.11 16.99 3.24
N GLN A 76 -3.41 16.62 4.48
CA GLN A 76 -4.59 17.07 5.22
C GLN A 76 -4.35 18.52 5.65
N ASN A 77 -4.17 19.36 4.64
CA ASN A 77 -4.54 20.77 4.61
C ASN A 77 -6.08 20.87 4.67
N GLU A 78 -6.70 20.14 5.62
CA GLU A 78 -8.07 20.41 6.04
C GLU A 78 -8.03 21.77 6.72
N ASP A 79 -8.70 22.76 6.13
CA ASP A 79 -8.83 24.09 6.72
C ASP A 79 -9.39 23.97 8.15
N LYS A 80 -8.52 24.11 9.16
CA LYS A 80 -8.80 23.89 10.59
C LYS A 80 -9.97 24.74 11.08
N LYS A 81 -11.20 24.26 10.85
CA LYS A 81 -12.40 25.05 11.11
C LYS A 81 -12.70 25.09 12.60
N ILE A 82 -12.50 26.27 13.18
CA ILE A 82 -12.85 26.60 14.55
C ILE A 82 -14.36 26.34 14.77
N GLU A 83 -14.70 25.62 15.84
CA GLU A 83 -16.07 25.48 16.31
C GLU A 83 -16.33 26.36 17.54
N LYS A 84 -15.40 26.37 18.51
CA LYS A 84 -15.64 27.02 19.80
C LYS A 84 -14.35 27.50 20.48
N VAL A 85 -14.37 28.72 21.00
CA VAL A 85 -13.40 29.19 22.01
C VAL A 85 -13.81 28.64 23.37
N ILE A 86 -12.92 27.94 24.05
CA ILE A 86 -13.15 27.37 25.40
C ILE A 86 -12.73 28.36 26.49
N ARG A 87 -11.64 29.09 26.28
CA ARG A 87 -10.99 29.90 27.32
C ARG A 87 -10.19 31.04 26.70
N GLU A 88 -10.17 32.21 27.32
CA GLU A 88 -9.17 33.25 27.04
C GLU A 88 -8.14 33.33 28.18
N ARG A 89 -6.92 33.79 27.86
CA ARG A 89 -5.96 34.33 28.83
C ARG A 89 -5.25 35.55 28.26
N ARG A 90 -4.81 36.46 29.14
CA ARG A 90 -3.92 37.59 28.79
C ARG A 90 -2.51 37.28 29.26
N LEU A 91 -1.52 37.49 28.39
CA LEU A 91 -0.12 37.31 28.75
C LEU A 91 0.38 38.49 29.59
N ARG A 92 0.90 38.22 30.79
CA ARG A 92 1.37 39.27 31.70
C ARG A 92 2.64 39.92 31.15
N GLY A 93 2.52 41.15 30.64
CA GLY A 93 3.62 41.90 30.03
C GLY A 93 3.56 42.01 28.49
N LYS A 94 2.54 41.45 27.83
CA LYS A 94 2.22 41.72 26.42
C LYS A 94 0.77 42.15 26.30
N ASN A 95 0.46 43.07 25.39
CA ASN A 95 -0.94 43.44 25.09
C ASN A 95 -1.58 42.45 24.10
N GLN A 96 -1.36 41.14 24.33
CA GLN A 96 -1.86 40.05 23.49
C GLN A 96 -2.74 39.12 24.32
N ARG A 97 -3.74 38.55 23.65
CA ARG A 97 -4.60 37.49 24.18
C ARG A 97 -4.22 36.17 23.54
N GLU A 98 -4.49 35.10 24.25
CA GLU A 98 -4.46 33.76 23.70
C GLU A 98 -5.78 33.07 24.03
N TYR A 99 -6.31 32.33 23.07
CA TYR A 99 -7.59 31.64 23.14
C TYR A 99 -7.35 30.13 23.02
N VAL A 100 -7.89 29.33 23.94
CA VAL A 100 -8.02 27.88 23.72
C VAL A 100 -9.15 27.69 22.72
N VAL A 101 -8.82 27.07 21.59
CA VAL A 101 -9.73 26.86 20.48
C VAL A 101 -9.95 25.37 20.27
N ARG A 102 -11.22 24.97 20.23
CA ARG A 102 -11.66 23.65 19.76
C ARG A 102 -12.09 23.73 18.31
N TYR A 103 -11.56 22.82 17.52
CA TYR A 103 -11.93 22.64 16.12
C TYR A 103 -13.14 21.74 15.96
N ARG A 104 -13.83 21.88 14.82
CA ARG A 104 -15.04 21.11 14.48
C ARG A 104 -14.75 19.65 14.12
N ASN A 105 -13.54 19.34 13.69
CA ASN A 105 -13.09 17.97 13.45
C ASN A 105 -12.49 17.43 14.77
N PRO A 106 -13.06 16.39 15.42
CA PRO A 106 -12.57 15.85 16.69
C PRO A 106 -11.21 15.14 16.61
N VAL A 107 -10.62 15.05 15.41
CA VAL A 107 -9.24 14.57 15.20
C VAL A 107 -8.19 15.63 15.60
N HIS A 108 -8.54 16.92 15.66
CA HIS A 108 -7.63 17.97 16.09
C HIS A 108 -7.72 18.24 17.60
N GLU A 109 -6.58 18.41 18.26
CA GLU A 109 -6.50 18.73 19.68
C GLU A 109 -6.85 20.21 19.98
N ASP A 110 -7.13 20.53 21.25
CA ASP A 110 -7.43 21.90 21.70
C ASP A 110 -6.14 22.76 21.72
N GLU A 111 -5.98 23.67 20.75
CA GLU A 111 -4.78 24.50 20.60
C GLU A 111 -4.95 25.90 21.21
N TRP A 112 -3.86 26.52 21.69
CA TRP A 112 -3.83 27.94 22.05
C TRP A 112 -3.45 28.77 20.82
N LEU A 113 -4.37 29.62 20.35
CA LEU A 113 -4.11 30.58 19.27
C LEU A 113 -4.00 32.00 19.83
N ALA A 114 -3.04 32.79 19.33
CA ALA A 114 -2.84 34.18 19.73
C ALA A 114 -3.69 35.16 18.88
N GLU A 115 -3.98 36.32 19.50
CA GLU A 115 -4.53 37.54 18.87
C GLU A 115 -3.42 38.45 18.32
#